data_AF-A0A7C1RPK1-F1
#
_entry.id   AF-A0A7C1RPK1-F1
#
_cell.length_a   1.000
_cell.length_b   1.000
_cell.length_c   1.000
_cell.angle_alpha   90.00
_cell.angle_beta   90.00
_cell.angle_gamma   90.00
#
_symmetry.space_group_name_H-M   'P 1'
#
loop_
_entity.id
_entity.type
_entity.pdbx_description
1 polymer ?
#
loop_
_entity_poly.entity_id
_entity_poly.type
_entity_poly.pdbx_seq_one_letter_code
_entity_poly.pdbx_strand_id
1 'polypeptide(L)' 'MAKAKKKKDTEEPIEKQLWKAADKLRKNIDAAEYKHIVLGLIFLKYISD' A
#
# COMPACT_ATOMS: atom_id res chain seq x y z
N MET A 1 -17.05 -14.19 29.60
CA MET A 1 -17.62 -13.20 28.64
C MET A 1 -16.51 -12.73 27.71
N ALA A 2 -16.45 -13.25 26.48
CA ALA A 2 -15.44 -12.86 25.49
C ALA A 2 -15.80 -11.49 24.89
N LYS A 3 -14.95 -10.49 25.11
CA LYS A 3 -15.11 -9.16 24.50
C LYS A 3 -14.70 -9.26 23.02
N ALA A 4 -15.68 -9.26 22.12
CA ALA A 4 -15.45 -9.05 20.69
C ALA A 4 -14.88 -7.62 20.49
N LYS A 5 -13.62 -7.52 20.06
CA LYS A 5 -12.99 -6.25 19.69
C LYS A 5 -13.72 -5.71 18.44
N LYS A 6 -14.57 -4.69 18.63
CA LYS A 6 -15.05 -3.83 17.53
C LYS A 6 -13.83 -3.25 16.82
N LYS A 7 -13.57 -3.69 15.58
CA LYS A 7 -12.68 -2.95 14.67
C LYS A 7 -13.32 -1.59 14.46
N LYS A 8 -12.68 -0.54 14.96
CA LYS A 8 -13.01 0.84 14.59
C LYS A 8 -12.58 0.98 13.14
N ASP A 9 -13.55 1.12 12.23
CA ASP A 9 -13.34 1.70 10.91
C ASP A 9 -12.96 3.17 11.10
N THR A 10 -11.71 3.39 11.52
CA THR A 10 -11.05 4.65 11.23
C THR A 10 -10.68 4.53 9.76
N GLU A 11 -11.39 5.22 8.87
CA GLU A 11 -10.99 5.31 7.47
C GLU A 11 -9.54 5.81 7.43
N GLU A 12 -8.61 4.88 7.24
CA GLU A 12 -7.20 5.23 7.14
C GLU A 12 -7.05 6.09 5.87
N PRO A 13 -6.22 7.15 5.91
CA PRO A 13 -5.88 7.91 4.73
C PRO A 13 -5.53 6.97 3.57
N ILE A 14 -6.03 7.27 2.37
CA ILE A 14 -5.83 6.44 1.17
C ILE A 14 -4.35 6.11 0.93
N GLU A 15 -3.46 7.04 1.26
CA GLU A 15 -2.01 6.85 1.23
C GLU A 15 -1.54 5.68 2.09
N LYS A 16 -2.07 5.54 3.32
CA LYS A 16 -1.73 4.42 4.22
C LYS A 16 -2.27 3.11 3.70
N GLN A 17 -3.46 3.12 3.10
CA GLN A 17 -4.04 1.92 2.51
C GLN A 17 -3.24 1.46 1.28
N LEU A 18 -2.87 2.39 0.40
CA LEU A 18 -1.99 2.15 -0.75
C LEU A 18 -0.62 1.66 -0.32
N TRP A 19 -0.04 2.27 0.72
CA TRP A 19 1.24 1.86 1.27
C TRP A 19 1.21 0.43 1.83
N LYS A 20 0.17 0.08 2.60
CA LYS A 20 -0.02 -1.29 3.11
C LYS A 20 -0.24 -2.32 2.01
N ALA A 21 -1.01 -1.97 0.97
CA ALA A 21 -1.22 -2.84 -0.18
C ALA A 21 0.09 -3.07 -0.96
N ALA A 22 0.84 -2.00 -1.18
CA ALA A 22 2.16 -2.03 -1.81
C ALA A 22 3.15 -2.89 -1.00
N ASP A 23 3.22 -2.69 0.31
CA ASP A 23 4.09 -3.45 1.21
C ASP A 23 3.75 -4.95 1.21
N LYS A 24 2.45 -5.30 1.16
CA LYS A 24 2.00 -6.69 1.03
C LYS A 24 2.40 -7.33 -0.31
N LEU A 25 2.48 -6.55 -1.38
CA LEU A 25 2.89 -7.01 -2.72
C LEU A 25 4.42 -7.06 -2.89
N ARG A 26 5.16 -6.28 -2.10
CA ARG A 26 6.63 -6.15 -2.15
C ARG A 26 7.36 -7.46 -1.84
N LYS A 27 6.76 -8.39 -1.08
CA LYS A 27 7.36 -9.67 -0.66
C LYS A 27 8.82 -9.51 -0.16
N ASN A 28 9.80 -10.00 -0.93
CA ASN A 28 11.24 -10.02 -0.61
C ASN A 28 12.07 -9.03 -1.46
N ILE A 29 11.44 -8.06 -2.12
CA ILE A 29 12.16 -7.07 -2.91
C ILE A 29 12.78 -6.04 -1.95
N ASP A 30 14.06 -5.73 -2.15
CA ASP A 30 14.74 -4.69 -1.36
C ASP A 30 14.11 -3.30 -1.62
N ALA A 31 14.16 -2.42 -0.63
CA ALA A 31 13.54 -1.10 -0.74
C ALA A 31 14.16 -0.28 -1.88
N ALA A 32 15.47 -0.46 -2.13
CA ALA A 32 16.19 0.24 -3.17
C ALA A 32 15.74 -0.16 -4.58
N GLU A 33 15.29 -1.40 -4.78
CA GLU A 33 14.77 -1.88 -6.07
C GLU A 33 13.27 -1.62 -6.21
N TYR A 34 12.51 -1.79 -5.12
CA TYR A 34 11.06 -1.59 -5.13
C TYR A 34 10.65 -0.15 -5.47
N LYS A 35 11.47 0.84 -5.10
CA LYS A 35 11.20 2.26 -5.44
C LYS A 35 11.08 2.49 -6.94
N HIS A 36 11.89 1.82 -7.76
CA HIS A 36 11.88 1.99 -9.21
C HIS A 36 10.63 1.39 -9.84
N ILE A 37 10.18 0.25 -9.31
CA ILE A 37 8.95 -0.42 -9.75
C ILE A 37 7.73 0.46 -9.43
N VAL A 38 7.62 0.94 -8.18
CA VAL A 38 6.49 1.78 -7.75
C VAL A 38 6.47 3.11 -8.51
N LEU A 39 7.61 3.80 -8.61
CA LEU A 39 7.69 5.06 -9.35
C LEU A 39 7.41 4.85 -10.85
N GLY A 40 7.88 3.75 -11.44
CA GLY A 40 7.60 3.39 -12.82
C GLY A 40 6.11 3.12 -13.09
N LEU A 41 5.43 2.42 -12.18
CA LEU A 41 3.99 2.16 -12.29
C LEU A 41 3.15 3.42 -12.13
N ILE A 42 3.52 4.31 -11.20
CA ILE A 42 2.86 5.62 -11.02
C ILE A 42 3.06 6.48 -12.27
N PHE A 43 4.29 6.52 -12.80
CA PHE A 43 4.61 7.26 -14.01
C PHE A 43 3.82 6.75 -15.22
N LEU A 44 3.78 5.42 -15.42
CA LEU A 44 3.00 4.80 -16.49
C LEU A 44 1.51 5.13 -16.37
N LYS A 45 0.95 5.06 -15.15
CA LYS A 45 -0.44 5.46 -14.90
C LYS A 45 -0.67 6.94 -15.24
N TYR A 46 0.25 7.83 -14.88
CA TYR A 46 0.15 9.27 -15.16
C TYR A 46 0.16 9.60 -16.67
N ILE A 47 0.95 8.89 -17.48
CA ILE A 47 0.97 9.11 -18.94
C ILE A 47 -0.16 8.40 -19.69
N SER A 48 -0.79 7.41 -19.06
CA SER A 48 -1.89 6.63 -19.66
C SER A 48 -3.27 7.16 -19.26
N ASP A 49 -3.32 8.11 -18.34
CA ASP A 49 -4.50 8.89 -17.96
C ASP A 49 -4.51 10.22 -18.74
#